data_AF-A0A0P9PXW8-F1
#
_entry.id   AF-A0A0P9PXW8-F1
#
_cell.length_a   1.000
_cell.length_b   1.000
_cell.length_c   1.000
_cell.angle_alpha   90.00
_cell.angle_beta   90.00
_cell.angle_gamma   90.00
#
_symmetry.space_group_name_H-M   'P 1'
#
loop_
_entity.id
_entity.type
_entity.pdbx_description
1 polymer ?
#
loop_
_entity_poly.entity_id
_entity_poly.type
_entity_poly.pdbx_seq_one_letter_code
_entity_poly.pdbx_strand_id
1 'polypeptide(L)' 'MARSTRTDYAKVKIWMPGMTSEVEGSIAGIAIEVFAAIDGREKREQVLKMMQERHESVSKHEEARQTA' A
#
# COMPACT_ATOMS: atom_id res chain seq x y z
N MET A 1 -28.94 6.67 -12.77
CA MET A 1 -27.60 7.28 -12.60
C MET A 1 -26.67 6.21 -12.05
N ALA A 2 -25.79 5.64 -12.87
CA ALA A 2 -24.78 4.70 -12.37
C ALA A 2 -23.73 5.52 -11.62
N ARG A 3 -23.80 5.51 -10.28
CA ARG A 3 -22.73 6.00 -9.42
C ARG A 3 -21.55 5.06 -9.70
N SER A 4 -20.58 5.51 -10.49
CA SER A 4 -19.30 4.82 -10.61
C SER A 4 -18.80 4.59 -9.19
N THR A 5 -18.88 3.36 -8.71
CA THR A 5 -18.08 2.91 -7.58
C THR A 5 -16.66 3.05 -8.05
N ARG A 6 -16.04 4.19 -7.79
CA ARG A 6 -14.59 4.36 -7.91
C ARG A 6 -13.99 3.37 -6.94
N THR A 7 -13.74 2.16 -7.42
CA THR A 7 -12.83 1.24 -6.75
C THR A 7 -11.46 1.87 -6.90
N ASP A 8 -10.84 2.26 -5.79
CA ASP A 8 -9.50 2.82 -5.84
C ASP A 8 -8.56 1.78 -6.46
N TYR A 9 -8.10 2.09 -7.66
CA TYR A 9 -7.39 1.18 -8.55
C TYR A 9 -6.05 1.82 -8.91
N ALA A 10 -5.00 1.01 -8.94
CA ALA A 10 -3.66 1.47 -9.26
C ALA A 10 -3.01 0.55 -10.30
N LYS A 11 -1.97 1.08 -10.92
CA LYS A 11 -1.01 0.32 -11.72
C LYS A 11 0.37 0.73 -11.28
N VAL A 12 1.20 -0.24 -10.89
CA VAL A 12 2.57 0.00 -10.43
C VAL A 12 3.55 -0.80 -11.25
N LYS A 13 4.73 -0.21 -11.47
CA LYS A 13 5.87 -0.87 -12.09
C LYS A 13 6.95 -1.05 -11.02
N ILE A 14 7.40 -2.28 -10.87
CA ILE A 14 8.39 -2.68 -9.87
C ILE A 14 9.67 -3.05 -10.61
N TRP A 15 10.78 -2.42 -10.23
CA TRP A 15 12.12 -2.79 -10.71
C TRP A 15 12.80 -3.68 -9.67
N MET A 16 13.10 -4.91 -10.06
CA MET A 16 13.81 -5.89 -9.24
C MET A 16 15.15 -6.24 -9.91
N PRO A 17 16.11 -6.84 -9.19
CA PRO A 17 17.36 -7.28 -9.80
C PRO A 17 17.08 -8.25 -10.96
N GLY A 18 17.40 -7.83 -12.19
CA GLY A 18 17.25 -8.65 -13.39
C GLY A 18 15.84 -8.73 -13.99
N MET A 19 14.83 -8.06 -13.42
CA MET A 19 13.48 -8.05 -14.00
C MET A 19 12.67 -6.81 -13.66
N THR A 20 11.64 -6.55 -14.47
CA THR A 20 10.58 -5.59 -14.14
C THR A 20 9.25 -6.30 -14.08
N SER A 21 8.42 -5.98 -13.09
CA SER A 21 7.04 -6.48 -12.98
C SER A 21 6.07 -5.32 -13.07
N GLU A 22 4.94 -5.51 -13.73
CA GLU A 22 3.81 -4.57 -13.73
C GLU A 22 2.63 -5.24 -13.03
N VAL A 23 2.10 -4.58 -12.01
CA VAL A 23 0.95 -5.08 -11.22
C VAL A 23 -0.16 -4.05 -11.30
N GLU A 24 -1.37 -4.55 -11.59
CA GLU A 24 -2.56 -3.73 -11.77
C GLU A 24 -3.71 -4.34 -10.95
N GLY A 25 -4.43 -3.52 -10.20
CA GLY A 25 -5.42 -4.02 -9.25
C GLY A 25 -5.93 -2.94 -8.30
N SER A 26 -6.70 -3.37 -7.29
CA SER A 26 -7.05 -2.48 -6.18
C SER A 26 -5.79 -1.99 -5.45
N ILE A 27 -5.83 -0.80 -4.87
CA ILE A 27 -4.68 -0.26 -4.11
C ILE A 27 -4.25 -1.25 -3.02
N ALA A 28 -5.20 -1.84 -2.30
CA ALA A 28 -4.92 -2.83 -1.25
C ALA A 28 -4.26 -4.09 -1.82
N GLY A 29 -4.77 -4.61 -2.95
CA GLY A 29 -4.18 -5.77 -3.61
C GLY A 29 -2.74 -5.50 -4.07
N ILE A 30 -2.52 -4.33 -4.69
CA ILE A 30 -1.18 -3.91 -5.09
C ILE A 30 -0.23 -3.79 -3.90
N ALA A 31 -0.67 -3.23 -2.78
CA ALA A 31 0.17 -3.11 -1.59
C ALA A 31 0.64 -4.49 -1.08
N ILE A 32 -0.25 -5.48 -1.09
CA ILE A 32 0.07 -6.86 -0.68
C ILE A 32 1.07 -7.50 -1.65
N GLU A 33 0.84 -7.37 -2.96
CA GLU A 33 1.75 -7.93 -3.98
C GLU A 33 3.14 -7.29 -3.94
N VAL A 34 3.21 -5.97 -3.79
CA VAL A 34 4.49 -5.24 -3.65
C VAL A 34 5.21 -5.66 -2.38
N PHE A 35 4.49 -5.85 -1.26
CA PHE A 35 5.09 -6.34 -0.02
C PHE A 35 5.64 -7.76 -0.16
N ALA A 36 4.93 -8.65 -0.86
CA ALA A 36 5.38 -10.01 -1.12
C ALA A 36 6.65 -10.07 -1.98
N ALA A 37 6.84 -9.09 -2.89
CA ALA A 37 8.03 -8.98 -3.73
C ALA A 37 9.32 -8.55 -2.97
N ILE A 38 9.21 -8.13 -1.71
CA ILE A 38 10.37 -7.75 -0.90
C ILE A 38 11.14 -9.02 -0.48
N ASP A 39 12.37 -9.13 -0.98
CA ASP A 39 13.25 -10.24 -0.62
C ASP A 39 13.93 -10.04 0.73
N GLY A 40 13.83 -11.05 1.58
CA GLY A 40 14.38 -11.08 2.94
C GLY A 40 13.34 -10.83 4.02
N ARG A 41 13.33 -11.72 5.03
CA ARG A 41 12.44 -11.63 6.20
C ARG A 41 12.63 -10.32 6.97
N GLU A 42 13.86 -9.95 7.27
CA GLU A 42 14.18 -8.75 8.06
C GLU A 42 13.69 -7.47 7.38
N LYS A 43 13.83 -7.36 6.05
CA LYS A 43 13.32 -6.22 5.29
C LYS A 43 11.79 -6.14 5.33
N ARG A 44 11.11 -7.29 5.24
CA ARG A 44 9.65 -7.34 5.39
C ARG A 44 9.21 -6.95 6.80
N GLU A 45 9.90 -7.40 7.84
CA GLU A 45 9.63 -6.99 9.24
C GLU A 45 9.83 -5.48 9.45
N GLN A 46 10.88 -4.90 8.86
CA GLN A 46 11.10 -3.45 8.87
C GLN A 46 9.97 -2.70 8.17
N VAL A 47 9.53 -3.15 7.00
CA VAL A 47 8.43 -2.51 6.27
C VAL A 47 7.11 -2.65 7.03
N LEU A 48 6.84 -3.77 7.68
CA LEU A 48 5.67 -3.92 8.54
C LEU A 48 5.67 -2.89 9.67
N LYS A 49 6.83 -2.67 10.32
CA LYS A 49 6.96 -1.64 11.35
C LYS A 49 6.66 -0.24 10.79
N MET A 50 7.22 0.10 9.62
CA MET A 50 6.95 1.39 8.96
C MET A 50 5.48 1.56 8.59
N MET A 51 4.81 0.49 8.12
CA MET A 51 3.39 0.51 7.80
C MET A 51 2.54 0.72 9.07
N GLN A 52 2.90 0.09 10.19
CA GLN A 52 2.23 0.29 11.47
C GLN A 52 2.37 1.74 11.97
N GLU A 53 3.58 2.30 11.97
CA GLU A 53 3.84 3.69 12.35
C GLU A 53 3.06 4.67 11.45
N ARG A 54 3.00 4.38 10.14
CA ARG A 54 2.24 5.19 9.18
C ARG A 54 0.74 5.11 9.45
N HIS A 55 0.22 3.93 9.75
CA HIS A 55 -1.18 3.73 10.11
C HIS A 55 -1.55 4.59 11.34
N GLU A 56 -0.76 4.50 12.41
CA GLU A 56 -0.99 5.30 13.63
C GLU A 56 -0.95 6.80 13.36
N SER A 57 0.00 7.27 12.54
CA SER A 57 0.09 8.68 12.16
C SER A 57 -1.14 9.14 11.40
N VAL A 58 -1.62 8.35 10.44
CA VAL A 58 -2.82 8.68 9.64
C VAL A 58 -4.06 8.69 10.53
N SER A 59 -4.27 7.67 11.36
CA SER A 59 -5.42 7.59 12.25
C SER A 59 -5.49 8.77 13.21
N LYS A 60 -4.37 9.20 13.81
CA LYS A 60 -4.33 10.40 14.65
C LYS A 60 -4.75 11.67 13.90
N HIS A 61 -4.32 11.81 12.64
CA HIS A 61 -4.73 12.94 11.81
C HIS A 61 -6.21 12.90 11.42
N GLU A 62 -6.76 11.71 11.19
CA GLU A 62 -8.17 11.52 10.87
C GLU A 62 -9.06 11.80 12.08
N GLU A 63 -8.69 11.33 13.26
CA GLU A 63 -9.37 11.63 14.53
C GLU A 63 -9.41 13.14 14.78
N ALA A 64 -8.27 13.83 14.64
CA ALA A 64 -8.18 15.28 14.81
C ALA A 64 -9.09 16.07 13.86
N ARG A 65 -9.32 15.55 12.63
CA ARG A 65 -10.22 16.16 11.64
C ARG A 65 -11.69 15.90 11.92
N GLN A 66 -12.03 14.80 12.61
CA GLN A 66 -13.42 14.49 12.97
C GLN A 66 -13.88 15.26 14.22
N THR A 67 -12.94 15.66 15.07
CA THR A 67 -13.21 16.45 16.29
C THR A 67 -13.18 17.98 16.09
N ALA A 68 -12.83 18.46 14.90
CA ALA A 68 -12.78 19.88 14.52
C ALA A 68 -14.02 20.28 13.71
#